data_AF-A0A2S2Q2B0-F1
#
_entry.id   AF-A0A2S2Q2B0-F1
#
_cell.length_a   1.000
_cell.length_b   1.000
_cell.length_c   1.000
_cell.angle_alpha   90.00
_cell.angle_beta   90.00
_cell.angle_gamma   90.00
#
_symmetry.space_group_name_H-M   'P 1'
#
loop_
_entity.id
_entity.type
_entity.pdbx_description
1 polymer ?
#
loop_
_entity_poly.entity_id
_entity_poly.type
_entity_poly.pdbx_seq_one_letter_code
_entity_poly.pdbx_strand_id
1 'polypeptide(L)'
;DEDWNKKNIHDKWLHFFQKTDVLERKRNLILMCQYLYAIPGHNANVERIFSLIMAQWTKERNRLQVETVESIIQCKFNFKMTCSEFHTYAMGKPELLKQVKKSEKYYISINRPNVCFI
;
A
#
# COMPACT_ATOMS: atom_id res chain seq x y z
N ASP A 1 31.94 21.06 -12.02
CA ASP A 1 30.62 21.35 -11.42
C ASP A 1 30.70 22.18 -10.15
N GLU A 2 30.88 23.50 -10.28
CA GLU A 2 30.79 24.45 -9.15
C GLU A 2 29.41 24.48 -8.47
N ASP A 3 28.40 23.88 -9.12
CA ASP A 3 27.02 23.80 -8.66
C ASP A 3 26.76 22.60 -7.71
N TRP A 4 27.57 21.54 -7.74
CA TRP A 4 27.33 20.36 -6.89
C TRP A 4 27.44 20.69 -5.40
N ASN A 5 28.50 21.40 -5.01
CA ASN A 5 28.75 21.69 -3.60
C ASN A 5 27.76 22.69 -2.99
N LYS A 6 27.04 23.45 -3.82
CA LYS A 6 26.00 24.41 -3.40
C LYS A 6 24.62 23.78 -3.20
N LYS A 7 24.37 22.58 -3.73
CA LYS A 7 23.10 21.86 -3.55
C LYS A 7 22.95 21.37 -2.11
N ASN A 8 21.73 21.46 -1.57
CA ASN A 8 21.40 20.81 -0.32
C ASN A 8 21.42 19.28 -0.49
N ILE A 9 21.37 18.54 0.62
CA ILE A 9 21.50 17.08 0.59
C ILE A 9 20.35 16.41 -0.19
N HIS A 10 19.13 16.96 -0.12
CA HIS A 10 17.97 16.43 -0.85
C HIS A 10 18.16 16.57 -2.36
N ASP A 11 18.60 17.74 -2.83
CA ASP A 11 18.83 18.02 -4.25
C ASP A 11 19.97 17.17 -4.81
N LYS A 12 20.99 16.87 -4.00
CA LYS A 12 22.08 15.96 -4.36
C LYS A 12 21.57 14.53 -4.58
N TRP A 13 20.76 14.02 -3.66
CA TRP A 13 20.15 12.70 -3.78
C TRP A 13 19.19 12.65 -4.98
N LEU A 14 18.34 13.66 -5.14
CA LEU A 14 17.42 13.75 -6.27
C LEU A 14 18.18 13.73 -7.60
N HIS A 15 19.25 14.53 -7.71
CA HIS A 15 20.12 14.56 -8.88
C HIS A 15 20.77 13.19 -9.14
N PHE A 16 21.29 12.52 -8.12
CA PHE A 16 21.87 11.19 -8.23
C PHE A 16 20.85 10.16 -8.77
N PHE A 17 19.64 10.13 -8.20
CA PHE A 17 18.60 9.17 -8.60
C PHE A 17 18.01 9.45 -9.99
N GLN A 18 17.94 10.72 -10.39
CA GLN A 18 17.43 11.16 -11.70
C GLN A 18 18.45 11.00 -12.82
N LYS A 19 19.74 11.29 -12.58
CA LYS A 19 20.79 11.23 -13.61
C LYS A 19 21.39 9.85 -13.82
N THR A 20 21.21 8.94 -12.85
CA THR A 20 21.66 7.55 -12.98
C THR A 20 20.60 6.73 -13.69
N ASP A 21 20.71 6.60 -15.01
CA ASP A 21 19.79 5.79 -15.84
C ASP A 21 19.99 4.28 -15.67
N VAL A 22 21.18 3.84 -15.22
CA VAL A 22 21.47 2.41 -15.02
C VAL A 22 20.96 1.96 -13.65
N LEU A 23 19.83 1.25 -13.64
CA LEU A 23 19.19 0.72 -12.43
C LEU A 23 20.16 -0.11 -11.56
N GLU A 24 20.99 -0.94 -12.18
CA GLU A 24 21.95 -1.79 -11.46
C GLU A 24 22.96 -0.99 -10.61
N ARG A 25 23.31 0.24 -11.02
CA ARG A 25 24.23 1.09 -10.24
C ARG A 25 23.59 1.66 -8.97
N LYS A 26 22.26 1.72 -8.91
CA LYS A 26 21.50 2.26 -7.76
C LYS A 26 20.64 1.22 -7.04
N ARG A 27 20.64 -0.03 -7.50
CA ARG A 27 19.76 -1.11 -7.03
C ARG A 27 19.85 -1.32 -5.51
N ASN A 28 21.05 -1.49 -4.98
CA ASN A 28 21.25 -1.73 -3.54
C ASN A 28 20.80 -0.54 -2.70
N LEU A 29 21.05 0.68 -3.18
CA LEU A 29 20.64 1.89 -2.48
C LEU A 29 19.11 2.06 -2.50
N ILE A 30 18.46 1.80 -3.64
CA ILE A 30 16.98 1.80 -3.73
C ILE A 30 16.41 0.75 -2.77
N LEU A 31 16.99 -0.45 -2.74
CA LEU A 31 16.54 -1.52 -1.86
C LEU A 31 16.65 -1.10 -0.37
N MET A 32 17.76 -0.50 0.03
CA MET A 32 17.92 0.05 1.38
C MET A 32 16.87 1.13 1.68
N CYS A 33 16.63 2.06 0.75
CA CYS A 33 15.59 3.07 0.91
C CYS A 33 14.20 2.42 1.05
N GLN A 34 13.87 1.41 0.24
CA GLN A 34 12.60 0.68 0.33
C GLN A 34 12.41 0.05 1.71
N TYR A 35 13.43 -0.61 2.26
CA TYR A 35 13.36 -1.16 3.61
C TYR A 35 13.21 -0.07 4.68
N LEU A 36 13.96 1.02 4.57
CA LEU A 36 13.87 2.14 5.51
C LEU A 36 12.47 2.76 5.51
N TYR A 37 11.88 2.97 4.34
CA TYR A 37 10.55 3.57 4.20
C TYR A 37 9.40 2.59 4.45
N ALA A 38 9.64 1.28 4.39
CA ALA A 38 8.67 0.26 4.81
C ALA A 38 8.45 0.25 6.33
N ILE A 39 9.38 0.82 7.10
CA ILE A 39 9.25 0.96 8.55
C ILE A 39 8.53 2.28 8.84
N PRO A 40 7.31 2.25 9.40
CA PRO A 40 6.60 3.47 9.74
C PRO A 40 7.33 4.19 10.89
N GLY A 41 7.64 5.47 10.70
CA GLY A 41 8.32 6.29 11.71
C GLY A 41 7.47 6.64 12.95
N HIS A 42 6.18 6.29 12.96
CA HIS A 42 5.27 6.52 14.08
C HIS A 42 4.16 5.46 14.13
N ASN A 43 3.73 5.11 15.34
CA ASN A 43 2.63 4.18 15.61
C ASN A 43 1.24 4.65 15.15
N ALA A 44 1.07 5.87 14.63
CA ALA A 44 -0.24 6.44 14.33
C ALA A 44 -0.95 5.68 13.20
N ASN A 45 -0.18 5.10 12.28
CA ASN A 45 -0.71 4.24 11.24
C ASN A 45 -1.28 2.94 11.82
N VAL A 46 -0.56 2.33 12.76
CA VAL A 46 -0.95 1.11 13.44
C VAL A 46 -2.18 1.36 14.34
N GLU A 47 -2.18 2.44 15.12
CA GLU A 47 -3.32 2.84 15.97
C GLU A 47 -4.59 3.11 15.15
N ARG A 48 -4.45 3.73 13.97
CA ARG A 48 -5.57 3.93 13.04
C ARG A 48 -6.14 2.60 12.55
N ILE A 49 -5.27 1.65 12.19
CA ILE A 49 -5.69 0.30 11.81
C ILE A 49 -6.43 -0.35 12.99
N PHE A 50 -5.87 -0.34 14.20
CA PHE A 50 -6.54 -0.89 15.39
C PHE A 50 -7.90 -0.27 15.65
N SER A 51 -8.02 1.05 15.52
CA SER A 51 -9.31 1.75 15.66
C SER A 51 -10.33 1.25 14.63
N LEU A 52 -9.91 1.01 13.39
CA LEU A 52 -10.77 0.44 12.35
C LEU A 52 -11.16 -1.01 12.67
N ILE A 53 -10.23 -1.83 13.17
CA ILE A 53 -10.51 -3.21 13.59
C ILE A 53 -11.59 -3.20 14.68
N MET A 54 -11.40 -2.39 15.73
CA MET A 54 -12.31 -2.31 16.86
C MET A 54 -13.69 -1.81 16.45
N ALA A 55 -13.76 -0.90 15.47
CA ALA A 55 -15.04 -0.44 14.93
C ALA A 55 -15.80 -1.52 14.14
N GLN A 56 -15.10 -2.49 13.54
CA GLN A 56 -15.72 -3.62 12.83
C GLN A 56 -15.96 -4.84 13.73
N TRP A 57 -15.14 -5.01 14.78
CA TRP A 57 -15.13 -6.13 15.71
C TRP A 57 -15.86 -5.78 17.02
N THR A 58 -17.10 -5.28 16.92
CA THR A 58 -17.93 -4.99 18.11
C THR A 58 -18.77 -6.20 18.50
N LYS A 59 -18.95 -6.47 19.80
CA LYS A 59 -19.73 -7.63 20.29
C LYS A 59 -21.18 -7.68 19.77
N GLU A 60 -21.81 -6.53 19.50
CA GLU A 60 -23.17 -6.46 18.97
C GLU A 60 -23.27 -6.68 17.46
N ARG A 61 -22.17 -6.51 16.71
CA ARG A 61 -22.12 -6.67 15.24
C ARG A 61 -21.04 -7.67 14.84
N ASN A 62 -21.53 -8.87 14.55
CA ASN A 62 -21.02 -9.83 13.57
C ASN A 62 -19.97 -10.85 14.03
N ARG A 63 -20.33 -12.13 13.89
CA ARG A 63 -19.41 -13.29 13.82
C ARG A 63 -18.67 -13.31 12.47
N LEU A 64 -18.04 -12.21 12.08
CA LEU A 64 -17.23 -12.20 10.86
C LEU A 64 -16.00 -13.06 11.09
N GLN A 65 -15.60 -13.80 10.06
CA GLN A 65 -14.30 -14.46 10.05
C GLN A 65 -13.18 -13.40 10.03
N VAL A 66 -12.03 -13.73 10.59
CA VAL A 66 -10.89 -12.80 10.69
C VAL A 66 -10.47 -12.30 9.31
N GLU A 67 -10.49 -13.17 8.32
CA GLU A 67 -10.15 -12.90 6.91
C GLU A 67 -11.11 -11.87 6.29
N THR A 68 -12.38 -11.91 6.70
CA THR A 68 -13.38 -10.94 6.24
C THR A 68 -13.11 -9.56 6.84
N VAL A 69 -12.76 -9.51 8.13
CA VAL A 69 -12.43 -8.26 8.82
C VAL A 69 -11.15 -7.65 8.25
N GLU A 70 -10.12 -8.47 8.01
CA GLU A 70 -8.88 -8.06 7.33
C GLU A 70 -9.18 -7.42 5.98
N SER A 71 -10.01 -8.07 5.15
CA SER A 71 -10.38 -7.58 3.82
C SER A 71 -11.14 -6.25 3.89
N ILE A 72 -12.05 -6.10 4.85
CA ILE A 72 -12.80 -4.84 5.07
C ILE A 72 -11.84 -3.71 5.46
N ILE A 73 -10.91 -3.97 6.38
CA ILE A 73 -9.93 -2.98 6.83
C ILE A 73 -9.02 -2.58 5.66
N GLN A 74 -8.51 -3.54 4.88
CA GLN A 74 -7.68 -3.27 3.70
C GLN A 74 -8.43 -2.39 2.70
N CYS A 75 -9.69 -2.68 2.42
CA CYS A 75 -10.51 -1.85 1.55
C CYS A 75 -10.67 -0.44 2.13
N LYS A 76 -11.04 -0.31 3.41
CA LYS A 76 -11.31 1.00 4.03
C LYS A 76 -10.06 1.86 4.17
N PHE A 77 -8.91 1.25 4.46
CA PHE A 77 -7.65 1.94 4.66
C PHE A 77 -7.03 2.41 3.33
N ASN A 78 -7.05 1.55 2.31
CA ASN A 78 -6.45 1.87 1.01
C ASN A 78 -7.38 2.73 0.14
N PHE A 79 -8.69 2.51 0.18
CA PHE A 79 -9.67 3.31 -0.56
C PHE A 79 -10.28 4.36 0.35
N LYS A 80 -9.64 5.54 0.42
CA LYS A 80 -10.10 6.71 1.17
C LYS A 80 -11.28 7.42 0.48
N MET A 81 -12.32 6.66 0.17
CA MET A 81 -13.51 7.10 -0.53
C MET A 81 -14.75 6.53 0.15
N THR A 82 -15.89 7.18 -0.07
CA THR A 82 -17.20 6.70 0.38
C THR A 82 -17.61 5.45 -0.41
N CYS A 83 -18.59 4.70 0.10
CA CYS A 83 -19.10 3.53 -0.61
C CYS A 83 -19.69 3.89 -1.99
N SER A 84 -20.30 5.08 -2.12
CA SER A 84 -20.87 5.56 -3.39
C SER A 84 -19.77 5.90 -4.40
N GLU A 85 -18.71 6.57 -3.97
CA GLU A 85 -17.54 6.86 -4.80
C GLU A 85 -16.80 5.57 -5.20
N PHE A 86 -16.65 4.64 -4.26
CA PHE A 86 -16.04 3.34 -4.54
C PHE A 86 -16.85 2.55 -5.57
N HIS A 87 -18.17 2.53 -5.43
CA HIS A 87 -19.03 1.90 -6.41
C HIS A 87 -18.83 2.52 -7.81
N THR A 88 -18.85 3.84 -7.90
CA THR A 88 -18.64 4.56 -9.17
C THR A 88 -17.26 4.27 -9.76
N TYR A 89 -16.21 4.28 -8.93
CA TYR A 89 -14.85 3.92 -9.30
C TYR A 89 -14.75 2.49 -9.84
N ALA A 90 -15.35 1.52 -9.14
CA ALA A 90 -15.32 0.12 -9.53
C ALA A 90 -16.07 -0.11 -10.85
N MET A 91 -17.21 0.56 -11.03
CA MET A 91 -17.98 0.51 -12.28
C MET A 91 -17.21 1.10 -13.47
N GLY A 92 -16.36 2.11 -13.24
CA GLY A 92 -15.47 2.68 -14.25
C GLY A 92 -14.28 1.79 -14.64
N LYS A 93 -14.08 0.63 -13.98
CA LYS A 93 -12.94 -0.27 -14.20
C LYS A 93 -13.39 -1.65 -14.66
N PRO A 94 -13.70 -1.85 -15.95
CA PRO A 94 -14.23 -3.11 -16.46
C PRO A 94 -13.27 -4.30 -16.25
N GLU A 95 -11.96 -4.08 -16.25
CA GLU A 95 -10.97 -5.14 -15.99
C GLU A 95 -11.01 -5.64 -14.55
N LEU A 96 -11.25 -4.76 -13.57
CA LEU A 96 -11.46 -5.13 -12.17
C LEU A 96 -12.70 -6.01 -12.05
N LEU A 97 -13.80 -5.62 -12.70
CA LEU A 97 -15.05 -6.38 -12.67
C LEU A 97 -14.92 -7.75 -13.35
N LYS A 98 -14.15 -7.85 -14.44
CA LYS A 98 -13.83 -9.14 -15.08
C LYS A 98 -13.05 -10.05 -14.14
N GLN A 99 -12.01 -9.54 -13.47
CA GLN A 99 -11.22 -10.32 -12.52
C GLN A 99 -12.05 -10.82 -11.33
N VAL A 100 -12.94 -9.98 -10.78
CA VAL A 100 -13.85 -10.37 -9.68
C VAL A 100 -14.84 -11.44 -10.10
N LYS A 101 -15.33 -11.40 -11.35
CA LYS A 101 -16.27 -12.38 -11.91
C LYS A 101 -15.62 -13.73 -12.20
N LYS A 102 -14.33 -13.75 -12.53
CA LYS A 102 -13.61 -15.00 -12.76
C LYS A 102 -13.39 -15.74 -11.43
N SER A 103 -13.36 -17.07 -11.52
CA SER A 103 -12.96 -17.96 -10.42
C SER A 103 -11.53 -17.70 -9.93
N GLU A 104 -10.74 -16.87 -10.63
CA GLU A 104 -9.42 -16.36 -10.28
C GLU A 104 -9.34 -15.78 -8.85
N LYS A 105 -10.45 -15.23 -8.31
CA LYS A 105 -10.51 -14.78 -6.91
C LYS A 105 -10.21 -15.89 -5.89
N TYR A 106 -10.45 -17.16 -6.24
CA TYR A 106 -10.23 -18.32 -5.36
C TYR A 106 -8.84 -18.95 -5.49
N TYR A 107 -8.03 -18.55 -6.48
CA TYR A 107 -6.67 -19.10 -6.66
C TYR A 107 -5.59 -18.22 -5.99
N ILE A 108 -5.92 -16.99 -5.61
CA ILE A 108 -5.01 -16.08 -4.88
C ILE A 108 -4.70 -16.59 -3.46
N SER A 109 -5.56 -17.44 -2.88
CA SER A 109 -5.37 -18.04 -1.54
C SER A 109 -4.22 -19.05 -1.46
N ILE A 110 -3.67 -19.50 -2.58
CA ILE A 110 -2.62 -20.54 -2.62
C ILE A 110 -1.21 -19.93 -2.68
N ASN A 111 -1.08 -18.65 -3.07
CA ASN A 111 0.20 -17.95 -3.22
C ASN A 111 0.07 -16.48 -2.80
N ARG A 112 -0.11 -16.19 -1.50
CA ARG A 112 0.25 -14.86 -0.99
C ARG A 112 1.76 -14.85 -0.70
N PRO A 113 2.63 -14.30 -1.57
CA PRO A 113 3.89 -13.79 -1.05
C PRO A 113 3.52 -12.69 -0.04
N ASN A 114 4.30 -12.57 1.03
CA ASN A 114 4.16 -11.53 2.04
C ASN A 114 4.29 -10.14 1.38
N VAL A 115 3.20 -9.63 0.82
CA VAL A 115 3.15 -8.24 0.32
C VAL A 115 2.81 -7.39 1.53
N CYS A 116 3.87 -6.94 2.19
CA CYS A 116 3.81 -5.92 3.23
C CYS A 116 3.29 -4.63 2.59
N PHE A 117 1.98 -4.38 2.68
CA PHE A 117 1.43 -3.05 2.49
C PHE A 117 1.36 -2.38 3.87
N ILE A 118 2.46 -1.74 4.24
CA ILE A 118 2.45 -0.66 5.24
C ILE A 118 2.59 0.65 4.47
#